data_AF-F6YB44-F1
#
_entry.id   AF-F6YB44-F1
#
_cell.length_a   1.000
_cell.length_b   1.000
_cell.length_c   1.000
_cell.angle_alpha   90.00
_cell.angle_beta   90.00
_cell.angle_gamma   90.00
#
_symmetry.space_group_name_H-M   'P 1'
#
loop_
_entity.id
_entity.type
_entity.pdbx_description
1 polymer ?
#
loop_
_entity_poly.entity_id
_entity_poly.type
_entity_poly.pdbx_seq_one_letter_code
_entity_poly.pdbx_strand_id
1 'polypeptide(L)'
;MLDPDYPHSKQAYDYFLLKLLKIYGADAVEYVVSMMVTGSQDKSNLLYVYAICLQGAQKYGFLKQIMLNDKHSIWKFKVEVSVFQAMLTHHSDKLRLEGFSFLCESWRFTKLNEAEQMELIKYSLPYNLSSHCSSFRQQLLRYLIKFLQRFVTNYQKAAKSGEDAMMERCLKFLDWLLELLFSQLFIGCSYPRRNFTLKLLHQLVLNTFEYRDLFQRLLESFTFCNIETLVDFLKDPFEENQQLSLDVLTNQSVKHHIHYQMNDMLSELSETSLLNCRKSFKSEVSKNASFVLRLVALLSDDVNAQILRLCNILLSFLEEDVNLIKNQLYSITTTPVYGNIFAVRMLLNEVD
;
A
#
# COMPACT_ATOMS: atom_id res chain seq x y z
N MET A 1 11.50 40.42 7.44
CA MET A 1 11.29 39.13 6.75
C MET A 1 12.01 38.07 7.56
N LEU A 2 11.28 37.15 8.18
CA LEU A 2 11.88 36.06 8.93
C LEU A 2 12.29 34.96 7.96
N ASP A 3 13.54 34.52 8.06
CA ASP A 3 14.11 33.45 7.26
C ASP A 3 13.31 32.14 7.48
N PRO A 4 12.72 31.55 6.43
CA PRO A 4 11.87 30.36 6.51
C PRO A 4 12.64 29.06 6.80
N ASP A 5 13.97 29.05 6.69
CA ASP A 5 14.79 27.89 7.04
C ASP A 5 15.12 27.81 8.53
N TYR A 6 14.71 28.81 9.32
CA TYR A 6 14.77 28.76 10.78
C TYR A 6 13.59 27.95 11.38
N PRO A 7 13.84 26.92 12.20
CA PRO A 7 12.79 26.10 12.82
C PRO A 7 11.74 26.90 13.62
N HIS A 8 12.15 28.04 14.17
CA HIS A 8 11.30 28.92 14.98
C HIS A 8 10.32 29.77 14.15
N SER A 9 10.61 30.06 12.87
CA SER A 9 9.70 30.84 12.01
C SER A 9 8.52 29.99 11.54
N LYS A 10 8.74 28.72 11.20
CA LYS A 10 7.69 27.75 10.79
C LYS A 10 6.65 27.48 11.90
N GLN A 11 7.08 27.30 13.14
CA GLN A 11 6.17 27.13 14.29
C GLN A 11 5.36 28.39 14.60
N ALA A 12 5.95 29.58 14.38
CA ALA A 12 5.24 30.84 14.51
C ALA A 12 4.14 30.96 13.44
N TYR A 13 4.42 30.60 12.17
CA TYR A 13 3.39 30.57 11.13
C TYR A 13 2.25 29.61 11.47
N ASP A 14 2.55 28.38 11.87
CA ASP A 14 1.52 27.41 12.32
C ASP A 14 0.60 28.02 13.39
N TYR A 15 1.17 28.63 14.42
CA TYR A 15 0.41 29.20 15.53
C TYR A 15 -0.41 30.44 15.13
N PHE A 16 0.23 31.43 14.50
CA PHE A 16 -0.42 32.69 14.15
C PHE A 16 -1.47 32.51 13.06
N LEU A 17 -1.19 31.70 12.04
CA LEU A 17 -2.11 31.49 10.93
C LEU A 17 -3.37 30.74 11.39
N LEU A 18 -3.22 29.70 12.21
CA LEU A 18 -4.38 29.00 12.79
C LEU A 18 -5.19 29.90 13.73
N LYS A 19 -4.55 30.84 14.42
CA LYS A 19 -5.24 31.83 15.27
C LYS A 19 -5.99 32.86 14.43
N LEU A 20 -5.39 33.35 13.35
CA LEU A 20 -6.04 34.24 12.38
C LEU A 20 -7.24 33.56 11.73
N LEU A 21 -7.13 32.28 11.34
CA LEU A 21 -8.24 31.50 10.81
C LEU A 21 -9.40 31.37 11.79
N LYS A 22 -9.13 31.21 13.10
CA LYS A 22 -10.20 31.17 14.11
C LYS A 22 -10.92 32.51 14.26
N ILE A 23 -10.24 33.63 14.01
CA ILE A 23 -10.79 34.97 14.18
C ILE A 23 -11.57 35.39 12.93
N TYR A 24 -10.96 35.22 11.76
CA TYR A 24 -11.47 35.74 10.48
C TYR A 24 -12.17 34.67 9.62
N GLY A 25 -12.14 33.40 10.03
CA GLY A 25 -12.91 32.33 9.41
C GLY A 25 -12.67 32.18 7.91
N ALA A 26 -13.76 32.12 7.15
CA ALA A 26 -13.77 31.97 5.70
C ALA A 26 -13.03 33.10 4.95
N ASP A 27 -13.12 34.35 5.44
CA ASP A 27 -12.56 35.52 4.76
C ASP A 27 -11.03 35.48 4.72
N ALA A 28 -10.41 34.98 5.79
CA ALA A 28 -8.96 34.75 5.82
C ALA A 28 -8.52 33.68 4.81
N VAL A 29 -9.33 32.65 4.60
CA VAL A 29 -9.05 31.59 3.61
C VAL A 29 -9.09 32.17 2.20
N GLU A 30 -10.13 32.95 1.88
CA GLU A 30 -10.25 33.62 0.57
C GLU A 30 -9.08 34.57 0.29
N TYR A 31 -8.67 35.36 1.29
CA TYR A 31 -7.54 36.27 1.17
C TYR A 31 -6.23 35.54 0.88
N VAL A 32 -5.88 34.51 1.66
CA VAL A 32 -4.63 33.74 1.48
C VAL A 32 -4.60 33.05 0.11
N VAL A 33 -5.75 32.54 -0.35
CA VAL A 33 -5.87 31.92 -1.68
C VAL A 33 -5.69 32.96 -2.78
N SER A 34 -6.27 34.16 -2.64
CA SER A 34 -6.09 35.24 -3.61
C SER A 34 -4.64 35.70 -3.73
N MET A 35 -3.89 35.69 -2.62
CA MET A 35 -2.45 36.02 -2.62
C MET A 35 -1.61 34.96 -3.35
N MET A 36 -1.97 33.67 -3.26
CA MET A 36 -1.29 32.60 -3.99
C MET A 36 -1.47 32.70 -5.51
N VAL A 37 -2.65 33.12 -5.96
CA VAL A 37 -2.97 33.27 -7.38
C VAL A 37 -2.29 34.50 -7.99
N THR A 38 -2.07 35.56 -7.19
CA THR A 38 -1.56 36.87 -7.66
C THR A 38 -0.06 37.08 -7.41
N GLY A 39 0.56 36.29 -6.53
CA GLY A 39 1.97 36.46 -6.12
C GLY A 39 2.99 35.88 -7.09
N SER A 40 3.93 36.70 -7.58
CA SER A 40 4.89 36.35 -8.63
C SER A 40 6.32 36.02 -8.17
N GLN A 41 6.72 36.24 -6.91
CA GLN A 41 8.16 36.29 -6.59
C GLN A 41 8.70 35.33 -5.52
N ASP A 42 7.88 34.61 -4.74
CA ASP A 42 8.44 33.62 -3.80
C ASP A 42 7.46 32.49 -3.44
N LYS A 43 7.31 31.52 -4.36
CA LYS A 43 6.25 30.51 -4.30
C LYS A 43 6.40 29.51 -3.14
N SER A 44 7.62 29.20 -2.68
CA SER A 44 7.84 28.17 -1.64
C SER A 44 7.34 28.59 -0.25
N ASN A 45 7.59 29.84 0.15
CA ASN A 45 7.13 30.38 1.44
C ASN A 45 5.61 30.53 1.48
N LEU A 46 5.05 31.02 0.38
CA LEU A 46 3.61 31.14 0.22
C LEU A 46 2.93 29.75 0.18
N LEU A 47 3.59 28.71 -0.36
CA LEU A 47 3.09 27.34 -0.37
C LEU A 47 2.88 26.77 1.03
N TYR A 48 3.81 27.05 1.95
CA TYR A 48 3.70 26.58 3.33
C TYR A 48 2.54 27.26 4.07
N VAL A 49 2.44 28.58 3.95
CA VAL A 49 1.32 29.37 4.48
C VAL A 49 -0.01 28.89 3.91
N TYR A 50 -0.03 28.60 2.61
CA TYR A 50 -1.20 28.11 1.91
C TYR A 50 -1.66 26.74 2.41
N ALA A 51 -0.73 25.79 2.55
CA ALA A 51 -1.03 24.45 3.02
C ALA A 51 -1.61 24.47 4.45
N ILE A 52 -1.03 25.26 5.36
CA ILE A 52 -1.56 25.43 6.73
C ILE A 52 -2.94 26.09 6.68
N CYS A 53 -3.11 27.09 5.81
CA CYS A 53 -4.38 27.79 5.66
C CYS A 53 -5.50 26.83 5.28
N LEU A 54 -5.27 26.03 4.24
CA LEU A 54 -6.22 25.02 3.79
C LEU A 54 -6.44 23.93 4.84
N GLN A 55 -5.38 23.48 5.52
CA GLN A 55 -5.47 22.45 6.56
C GLN A 55 -6.36 22.94 7.71
N GLY A 56 -6.11 24.16 8.17
CA GLY A 56 -6.95 24.80 9.19
C GLY A 56 -8.38 24.99 8.71
N ALA A 57 -8.59 25.45 7.48
CA ALA A 57 -9.91 25.63 6.89
C ALA A 57 -10.70 24.32 6.79
N GLN A 58 -10.04 23.21 6.45
CA GLN A 58 -10.63 21.88 6.45
C GLN A 58 -10.99 21.45 7.88
N LYS A 59 -10.06 21.58 8.82
CA LYS A 59 -10.24 21.18 10.22
C LYS A 59 -11.38 21.93 10.91
N TYR A 60 -11.51 23.23 10.65
CA TYR A 60 -12.57 24.06 11.24
C TYR A 60 -13.87 24.06 10.42
N GLY A 61 -13.92 23.36 9.29
CA GLY A 61 -15.11 23.26 8.44
C GLY A 61 -15.42 24.52 7.62
N PHE A 62 -14.52 25.50 7.58
CA PHE A 62 -14.69 26.74 6.81
C PHE A 62 -14.80 26.47 5.31
N LEU A 63 -14.08 25.46 4.78
CA LEU A 63 -14.22 25.07 3.38
C LEU A 63 -15.65 24.66 3.03
N LYS A 64 -16.34 23.94 3.93
CA LYS A 64 -17.74 23.54 3.75
C LYS A 64 -18.69 24.73 3.85
N GLN A 65 -18.42 25.68 4.74
CA GLN A 65 -19.21 26.92 4.86
C GLN A 65 -19.11 27.78 3.61
N ILE A 66 -17.90 27.95 3.07
CA ILE A 66 -17.69 28.70 1.82
C ILE A 66 -18.45 28.05 0.66
N MET A 67 -18.47 26.71 0.57
CA MET A 67 -19.25 25.98 -0.44
C MET A 67 -20.77 26.17 -0.31
N LEU A 68 -21.29 26.35 0.90
CA LEU A 68 -22.74 26.49 1.15
C LEU A 68 -23.23 27.92 0.89
N ASN A 69 -22.39 28.92 1.17
CA ASN A 69 -22.78 30.33 1.13
C ASN A 69 -22.78 30.94 -0.28
N ASP A 70 -22.04 30.37 -1.23
CA ASP A 70 -21.97 30.92 -2.58
C ASP A 70 -21.88 29.79 -3.63
N LYS A 71 -23.04 29.45 -4.22
CA LYS A 71 -23.18 28.38 -5.23
C LYS A 71 -22.36 28.67 -6.50
N HIS A 72 -21.92 29.92 -6.71
CA HIS A 72 -21.09 30.33 -7.85
C HIS A 72 -19.60 30.51 -7.48
N SER A 73 -19.22 30.56 -6.20
CA SER A 73 -17.81 30.65 -5.73
C SER A 73 -17.09 29.32 -5.59
N ILE A 74 -17.76 28.19 -5.81
CA ILE A 74 -17.15 26.84 -5.81
C ILE A 74 -15.89 26.80 -6.69
N TRP A 75 -15.79 27.74 -7.64
CA TRP A 75 -14.72 27.92 -8.61
C TRP A 75 -13.65 28.97 -8.25
N LYS A 76 -13.70 29.62 -7.07
CA LYS A 76 -12.74 30.66 -6.65
C LYS A 76 -11.43 30.10 -6.07
N PHE A 77 -11.43 28.87 -5.51
CA PHE A 77 -10.21 28.18 -5.04
C PHE A 77 -9.52 27.42 -6.17
N LYS A 78 -9.19 28.13 -7.27
CA LYS A 78 -8.44 27.54 -8.39
C LYS A 78 -6.98 27.32 -7.98
N VAL A 79 -6.72 26.21 -7.31
CA VAL A 79 -5.35 25.74 -7.12
C VAL A 79 -4.89 25.16 -8.43
N GLU A 80 -3.90 25.79 -9.04
CA GLU A 80 -3.30 25.26 -10.25
C GLU A 80 -2.62 23.91 -9.98
N VAL A 81 -2.62 23.04 -10.98
CA VAL A 81 -1.90 21.75 -10.93
C VAL A 81 -0.43 21.95 -10.53
N SER A 82 0.18 23.05 -10.97
CA SER A 82 1.56 23.46 -10.64
C SER A 82 1.80 23.61 -9.13
N VAL A 83 0.81 24.10 -8.38
CA VAL A 83 0.87 24.26 -6.93
C VAL A 83 0.81 22.90 -6.24
N PHE A 84 -0.08 22.01 -6.69
CA PHE A 84 -0.13 20.64 -6.17
C PHE A 84 1.16 19.87 -6.46
N GLN A 85 1.71 19.99 -7.67
CA GLN A 85 3.01 19.40 -8.01
C GLN A 85 4.09 19.89 -7.05
N ALA A 86 4.15 21.20 -6.78
CA ALA A 86 5.10 21.78 -5.84
C ALA A 86 4.90 21.29 -4.39
N MET A 87 3.65 21.09 -3.93
CA MET A 87 3.36 20.53 -2.60
C MET A 87 3.80 19.07 -2.49
N LEU A 88 3.44 18.25 -3.49
CA LEU A 88 3.63 16.79 -3.48
C LEU A 88 5.09 16.36 -3.65
N THR A 89 5.95 17.24 -4.18
CA THR A 89 7.40 17.01 -4.31
C THR A 89 8.25 17.88 -3.39
N HIS A 90 7.62 18.60 -2.46
CA HIS A 90 8.33 19.49 -1.54
C HIS A 90 9.30 18.72 -0.63
N HIS A 91 10.40 19.36 -0.21
CA HIS A 91 11.37 18.76 0.72
C HIS A 91 10.80 18.47 2.12
N SER A 92 9.60 18.97 2.43
CA SER A 92 8.96 18.84 3.75
C SER A 92 7.88 17.76 3.69
N ASP A 93 8.06 16.68 4.46
CA ASP A 93 7.09 15.60 4.63
C ASP A 93 5.70 16.12 4.99
N LYS A 94 5.62 17.13 5.86
CA LYS A 94 4.36 17.76 6.26
C LYS A 94 3.61 18.31 5.05
N LEU A 95 4.29 19.09 4.20
CA LEU A 95 3.66 19.70 3.02
C LEU A 95 3.25 18.67 1.97
N ARG A 96 4.07 17.63 1.79
CA ARG A 96 3.73 16.51 0.90
C ARG A 96 2.47 15.80 1.38
N LEU A 97 2.38 15.49 2.68
CA LEU A 97 1.19 14.87 3.29
C LEU A 97 -0.04 15.75 3.19
N GLU A 98 0.06 17.06 3.43
CA GLU A 98 -1.07 17.96 3.22
C GLU A 98 -1.52 17.95 1.75
N GLY A 99 -0.58 17.93 0.80
CA GLY A 99 -0.89 17.79 -0.62
C GLY A 99 -1.69 16.51 -0.91
N PHE A 100 -1.24 15.36 -0.38
CA PHE A 100 -1.97 14.10 -0.50
C PHE A 100 -3.32 14.12 0.24
N SER A 101 -3.43 14.78 1.39
CA SER A 101 -4.70 14.95 2.10
C SER A 101 -5.73 15.68 1.24
N PHE A 102 -5.33 16.77 0.58
CA PHE A 102 -6.21 17.51 -0.34
C PHE A 102 -6.62 16.66 -1.54
N LEU A 103 -5.66 15.97 -2.14
CA LEU A 103 -5.88 15.13 -3.32
C LEU A 103 -6.78 13.92 -3.02
N CYS A 104 -6.56 13.26 -1.89
CA CYS A 104 -7.16 11.97 -1.58
C CYS A 104 -8.38 12.05 -0.66
N GLU A 105 -8.54 13.09 0.18
CA GLU A 105 -9.68 13.21 1.12
C GLU A 105 -10.61 14.38 0.81
N SER A 106 -10.04 15.50 0.34
CA SER A 106 -10.70 16.80 0.26
C SER A 106 -10.92 17.29 -1.16
N TRP A 107 -11.05 16.36 -2.12
CA TRP A 107 -11.12 16.68 -3.55
C TRP A 107 -12.26 17.64 -3.94
N ARG A 108 -13.39 17.63 -3.20
CA ARG A 108 -14.52 18.55 -3.43
C ARG A 108 -14.16 20.03 -3.26
N PHE A 109 -13.04 20.30 -2.59
CA PHE A 109 -12.49 21.63 -2.36
C PHE A 109 -11.34 21.97 -3.32
N THR A 110 -10.97 21.00 -4.17
CA THR A 110 -9.94 21.18 -5.19
C THR A 110 -10.63 21.34 -6.55
N LYS A 111 -10.06 22.16 -7.43
CA LYS A 111 -10.57 22.32 -8.80
C LYS A 111 -10.21 21.14 -9.72
N LEU A 112 -9.61 20.10 -9.16
CA LEU A 112 -9.05 18.97 -9.90
C LEU A 112 -10.18 18.03 -10.31
N ASN A 113 -10.32 17.81 -11.60
CA ASN A 113 -11.10 16.67 -12.08
C ASN A 113 -10.36 15.36 -11.75
N GLU A 114 -11.06 14.23 -11.81
CA GLU A 114 -10.47 12.93 -11.45
C GLU A 114 -9.21 12.60 -12.28
N ALA A 115 -9.15 13.02 -13.55
CA ALA A 115 -7.99 12.79 -14.40
C ALA A 115 -6.77 13.59 -13.93
N GLU A 116 -6.96 14.87 -13.55
CA GLU A 116 -5.87 15.67 -12.97
C GLU A 116 -5.38 15.08 -11.65
N GLN A 117 -6.28 14.50 -10.84
CA GLN A 117 -5.89 13.82 -9.60
C GLN A 117 -5.05 12.58 -9.87
N MET A 118 -5.50 11.73 -10.80
CA MET A 118 -4.75 10.56 -11.25
C MET A 118 -3.36 10.93 -11.76
N GLU A 119 -3.25 11.98 -12.59
CA GLU A 119 -1.96 12.45 -13.11
C GLU A 119 -1.05 13.04 -12.02
N LEU A 120 -1.60 13.71 -11.00
CA LEU A 120 -0.82 14.18 -9.85
C LEU A 120 -0.30 13.03 -8.98
N ILE A 121 -1.09 11.96 -8.79
CA ILE A 121 -0.62 10.74 -8.12
C ILE A 121 0.47 10.08 -8.95
N LYS A 122 0.27 9.94 -10.26
CA LYS A 122 1.29 9.41 -11.19
C LYS A 122 2.61 10.16 -11.10
N TYR A 123 2.52 11.48 -11.11
CA TYR A 123 3.66 12.36 -11.02
C TYR A 123 4.40 12.22 -9.67
N SER A 124 3.66 12.15 -8.56
CA SER A 124 4.27 12.30 -7.23
C SER A 124 4.62 10.98 -6.54
N LEU A 125 3.84 9.92 -6.74
CA LEU A 125 3.99 8.67 -5.99
C LEU A 125 5.39 8.05 -6.11
N PRO A 126 6.03 7.96 -7.30
CA PRO A 126 7.37 7.38 -7.43
C PRO A 126 8.42 8.03 -6.51
N TYR A 127 8.36 9.36 -6.34
CA TYR A 127 9.28 10.11 -5.48
C TYR A 127 9.00 9.93 -3.99
N ASN A 128 7.78 9.53 -3.64
CA ASN A 128 7.31 9.43 -2.26
C ASN A 128 7.41 8.00 -1.70
N LEU A 129 7.45 6.98 -2.56
CA LEU A 129 7.63 5.57 -2.18
C LEU A 129 8.98 5.27 -1.50
N SER A 130 9.99 6.12 -1.72
CA SER A 130 11.33 6.00 -1.15
C SER A 130 11.51 6.70 0.20
N SER A 131 10.48 7.35 0.75
CA SER A 131 10.61 8.12 1.99
C SER A 131 11.07 7.26 3.17
N HIS A 132 12.13 7.70 3.86
CA HIS A 132 12.67 7.00 5.03
C HIS A 132 11.81 7.20 6.30
N CYS A 133 10.95 8.22 6.31
CA CYS A 133 10.12 8.54 7.47
C CYS A 133 8.92 7.59 7.61
N SER A 134 8.85 6.86 8.73
CA SER A 134 7.78 5.88 8.99
C SER A 134 6.40 6.53 9.10
N SER A 135 6.29 7.62 9.88
CA SER A 135 5.02 8.34 10.06
C SER A 135 4.49 8.93 8.75
N PHE A 136 5.38 9.42 7.89
CA PHE A 136 5.04 9.85 6.54
C PHE A 136 4.42 8.71 5.72
N ARG A 137 5.11 7.58 5.63
CA ARG A 137 4.64 6.42 4.86
C ARG A 137 3.29 5.90 5.35
N GLN A 138 3.08 5.83 6.66
CA GLN A 138 1.80 5.40 7.22
C GLN A 138 0.66 6.34 6.83
N GLN A 139 0.87 7.66 6.88
CA GLN A 139 -0.15 8.63 6.49
C GLN A 139 -0.39 8.63 4.98
N LEU A 140 0.67 8.60 4.18
CA LEU A 140 0.57 8.48 2.72
C LEU A 140 -0.24 7.25 2.32
N LEU A 141 0.04 6.09 2.92
CA LEU A 141 -0.70 4.86 2.66
C LEU A 141 -2.19 5.03 2.95
N ARG A 142 -2.55 5.65 4.09
CA ARG A 142 -3.96 5.92 4.44
C ARG A 142 -4.64 6.80 3.40
N TYR A 143 -3.97 7.85 2.92
CA TYR A 143 -4.51 8.71 1.87
C TYR A 143 -4.71 7.95 0.56
N LEU A 144 -3.73 7.15 0.12
CA LEU A 144 -3.86 6.36 -1.10
C LEU A 144 -4.98 5.33 -0.99
N ILE A 145 -5.15 4.65 0.15
CA ILE A 145 -6.27 3.71 0.35
C ILE A 145 -7.62 4.42 0.19
N LYS A 146 -7.79 5.61 0.80
CA LYS A 146 -9.01 6.41 0.63
C LYS A 146 -9.23 6.86 -0.82
N PHE A 147 -8.15 7.19 -1.52
CA PHE A 147 -8.22 7.48 -2.95
C PHE A 147 -8.69 6.26 -3.74
N LEU A 148 -8.13 5.07 -3.49
CA LEU A 148 -8.49 3.83 -4.19
C LEU A 148 -9.98 3.46 -3.98
N GLN A 149 -10.48 3.58 -2.76
CA GLN A 149 -11.91 3.35 -2.47
C GLN A 149 -12.82 4.28 -3.29
N ARG A 150 -12.44 5.57 -3.39
CA ARG A 150 -13.17 6.55 -4.22
C ARG A 150 -13.01 6.23 -5.71
N PHE A 151 -11.82 5.91 -6.16
CA PHE A 151 -11.50 5.57 -7.54
C PHE A 151 -12.41 4.45 -8.05
N VAL A 152 -12.56 3.38 -7.26
CA VAL A 152 -13.49 2.27 -7.56
C VAL A 152 -14.95 2.75 -7.62
N THR A 153 -15.38 3.58 -6.66
CA THR A 153 -16.73 4.16 -6.66
C THR A 153 -16.98 5.05 -7.90
N ASN A 154 -15.97 5.80 -8.33
CA ASN A 154 -16.06 6.68 -9.49
C ASN A 154 -16.10 5.89 -10.79
N TYR A 155 -15.29 4.82 -10.90
CA TYR A 155 -15.39 3.86 -12.00
C TYR A 155 -16.81 3.30 -12.13
N GLN A 156 -17.40 2.85 -11.01
CA GLN A 156 -18.76 2.31 -11.01
C GLN A 156 -19.80 3.33 -11.50
N LYS A 157 -19.66 4.61 -11.10
CA LYS A 157 -20.56 5.67 -11.57
C LYS A 157 -20.40 5.89 -13.07
N ALA A 158 -19.16 5.98 -13.57
CA ALA A 158 -18.88 6.11 -14.99
C ALA A 158 -19.49 4.95 -15.80
N ALA A 159 -19.36 3.72 -15.31
CA ALA A 159 -19.96 2.53 -15.93
C ALA A 159 -21.49 2.59 -16.00
N LYS A 160 -22.15 3.07 -14.93
CA LYS A 160 -23.61 3.25 -14.90
C LYS A 160 -24.09 4.37 -15.82
N SER A 161 -23.26 5.40 -16.01
CA SER A 161 -23.58 6.57 -16.83
C SER A 161 -23.14 6.45 -18.30
N GLY A 162 -22.44 5.37 -18.67
CA GLY A 162 -21.90 5.18 -20.02
C GLY A 162 -20.75 6.13 -20.35
N GLU A 163 -19.98 6.57 -19.36
CA GLU A 163 -18.82 7.45 -19.55
C GLU A 163 -17.56 6.65 -19.92
N ASP A 164 -17.55 6.06 -21.12
CA ASP A 164 -16.48 5.16 -21.58
C ASP A 164 -15.07 5.78 -21.49
N ALA A 165 -14.96 7.07 -21.82
CA ALA A 165 -13.70 7.79 -21.74
C ALA A 165 -13.15 7.91 -20.31
N MET A 166 -14.03 7.95 -19.30
CA MET A 166 -13.61 7.96 -17.89
C MET A 166 -13.21 6.56 -17.43
N MET A 167 -13.99 5.54 -17.79
CA MET A 167 -13.67 4.14 -17.49
C MET A 167 -12.28 3.76 -18.03
N GLU A 168 -12.01 4.08 -19.29
CA GLU A 168 -10.72 3.81 -19.93
C GLU A 168 -9.54 4.53 -19.23
N ARG A 169 -9.76 5.75 -18.72
CA ARG A 169 -8.73 6.46 -17.94
C ARG A 169 -8.46 5.76 -16.62
N CYS A 170 -9.51 5.28 -15.95
CA CYS A 170 -9.35 4.54 -14.70
C CYS A 170 -8.57 3.24 -14.94
N LEU A 171 -8.89 2.49 -15.99
CA LEU A 171 -8.16 1.26 -16.34
C LEU A 171 -6.68 1.56 -16.60
N LYS A 172 -6.36 2.56 -17.42
CA LYS A 172 -4.97 2.99 -17.66
C LYS A 172 -4.22 3.45 -16.41
N PHE A 173 -4.92 4.09 -15.49
CA PHE A 173 -4.33 4.46 -14.21
C PHE A 173 -4.03 3.24 -13.35
N LEU A 174 -4.95 2.26 -13.31
CA LEU A 174 -4.75 1.01 -12.59
C LEU A 174 -3.57 0.22 -13.18
N ASP A 175 -3.49 0.09 -14.51
CA ASP A 175 -2.39 -0.58 -15.20
C ASP A 175 -1.04 0.03 -14.79
N TRP A 176 -0.92 1.36 -14.91
CA TRP A 176 0.27 2.09 -14.47
C TRP A 176 0.60 1.88 -12.98
N LEU A 177 -0.42 1.88 -12.11
CA LEU A 177 -0.21 1.72 -10.67
C LEU A 177 0.31 0.30 -10.36
N LEU A 178 -0.26 -0.73 -10.98
CA LEU A 178 0.18 -2.11 -10.80
C LEU A 178 1.60 -2.30 -11.32
N GLU A 179 1.93 -1.77 -12.51
CA GLU A 179 3.29 -1.77 -13.05
C GLU A 179 4.28 -1.09 -12.08
N LEU A 180 3.92 0.08 -11.55
CA LEU A 180 4.74 0.77 -10.57
C LEU A 180 4.96 -0.10 -9.33
N LEU A 181 3.90 -0.69 -8.76
CA LEU A 181 4.01 -1.47 -7.53
C LEU A 181 4.88 -2.72 -7.72
N PHE A 182 4.66 -3.51 -8.77
CA PHE A 182 5.51 -4.66 -9.05
C PHE A 182 6.97 -4.25 -9.34
N SER A 183 7.20 -3.12 -10.03
CA SER A 183 8.56 -2.60 -10.25
C SER A 183 9.29 -2.23 -8.94
N GLN A 184 8.56 -1.95 -7.85
CA GLN A 184 9.16 -1.66 -6.55
C GLN A 184 9.47 -2.91 -5.70
N LEU A 185 9.05 -4.10 -6.14
CA LEU A 185 9.28 -5.37 -5.46
C LEU A 185 10.54 -6.09 -5.96
N PHE A 186 11.64 -5.38 -6.16
CA PHE A 186 12.91 -5.98 -6.59
C PHE A 186 13.79 -6.41 -5.40
N ILE A 187 14.65 -7.40 -5.64
CA ILE A 187 15.63 -7.89 -4.66
C ILE A 187 16.58 -6.74 -4.27
N GLY A 188 16.71 -6.47 -2.97
CA GLY A 188 17.55 -5.38 -2.45
C GLY A 188 16.81 -4.06 -2.22
N CYS A 189 15.52 -3.97 -2.58
CA CYS A 189 14.67 -2.86 -2.18
C CYS A 189 14.57 -2.76 -0.65
N SER A 190 14.54 -1.55 -0.06
CA SER A 190 14.52 -1.38 1.40
C SER A 190 13.24 -1.94 2.04
N TYR A 191 13.32 -2.51 3.26
CA TYR A 191 12.14 -2.97 4.02
C TYR A 191 10.99 -1.95 4.03
N PRO A 192 11.24 -0.66 4.33
CA PRO A 192 10.24 0.40 4.24
C PRO A 192 9.39 0.44 2.97
N ARG A 193 10.05 0.24 1.83
CA ARG A 193 9.44 0.32 0.52
C ARG A 193 8.68 -0.96 0.19
N ARG A 194 9.30 -2.12 0.45
CA ARG A 194 8.67 -3.45 0.34
C ARG A 194 7.35 -3.51 1.11
N ASN A 195 7.37 -3.10 2.38
CA ASN A 195 6.19 -3.10 3.24
C ASN A 195 5.08 -2.18 2.72
N PHE A 196 5.42 -0.96 2.31
CA PHE A 196 4.46 -0.01 1.77
C PHE A 196 3.80 -0.54 0.49
N THR A 197 4.63 -1.05 -0.44
CA THR A 197 4.18 -1.59 -1.73
C THR A 197 3.26 -2.80 -1.53
N LEU A 198 3.64 -3.76 -0.69
CA LEU A 198 2.81 -4.93 -0.38
C LEU A 198 1.49 -4.55 0.27
N LYS A 199 1.49 -3.59 1.21
CA LYS A 199 0.24 -3.08 1.80
C LYS A 199 -0.67 -2.46 0.76
N LEU A 200 -0.14 -1.66 -0.16
CA LEU A 200 -0.95 -1.02 -1.19
C LEU A 200 -1.48 -2.04 -2.20
N LEU A 201 -0.68 -3.04 -2.58
CA LEU A 201 -1.10 -4.14 -3.45
C LEU A 201 -2.20 -4.98 -2.78
N HIS A 202 -2.03 -5.35 -1.51
CA HIS A 202 -3.06 -6.05 -0.73
C HIS A 202 -4.38 -5.26 -0.71
N GLN A 203 -4.31 -3.94 -0.50
CA GLN A 203 -5.49 -3.09 -0.53
C GLN A 203 -6.13 -3.00 -1.92
N LEU A 204 -5.36 -3.06 -3.01
CA LEU A 204 -5.93 -3.13 -4.35
C LEU A 204 -6.74 -4.42 -4.54
N VAL A 205 -6.16 -5.58 -4.19
CA VAL A 205 -6.84 -6.88 -4.27
C VAL A 205 -8.16 -6.86 -3.50
N LEU A 206 -8.18 -6.29 -2.30
CA LEU A 206 -9.39 -6.16 -1.46
C LEU A 206 -10.44 -5.19 -2.01
N ASN A 207 -10.06 -4.20 -2.82
CA ASN A 207 -10.99 -3.14 -3.25
C ASN A 207 -11.50 -3.33 -4.70
N THR A 208 -10.81 -4.09 -5.55
CA THR A 208 -11.16 -4.18 -6.98
C THR A 208 -11.98 -5.42 -7.36
N PHE A 209 -12.11 -6.41 -6.48
CA PHE A 209 -12.70 -7.72 -6.82
C PHE A 209 -14.17 -7.68 -7.27
N GLU A 210 -14.95 -6.68 -6.83
CA GLU A 210 -16.37 -6.59 -7.14
C GLU A 210 -16.66 -6.11 -8.58
N TYR A 211 -15.65 -5.64 -9.31
CA TYR A 211 -15.83 -4.95 -10.60
C TYR A 211 -15.05 -5.65 -11.71
N ARG A 212 -15.78 -6.28 -12.64
CA ARG A 212 -15.23 -7.17 -13.68
C ARG A 212 -13.98 -6.62 -14.37
N ASP A 213 -14.03 -5.41 -14.92
CA ASP A 213 -12.92 -4.90 -15.73
C ASP A 213 -11.70 -4.49 -14.88
N LEU A 214 -11.94 -3.85 -13.72
CA LEU A 214 -10.87 -3.53 -12.77
C LEU A 214 -10.21 -4.80 -12.24
N PHE A 215 -11.01 -5.80 -11.92
CA PHE A 215 -10.55 -7.11 -11.47
C PHE A 215 -9.79 -7.85 -12.57
N GLN A 216 -10.25 -7.76 -13.83
CA GLN A 216 -9.55 -8.35 -14.96
C GLN A 216 -8.15 -7.71 -15.14
N ARG A 217 -8.03 -6.39 -15.10
CA ARG A 217 -6.72 -5.70 -15.14
C ARG A 217 -5.81 -6.11 -14.00
N LEU A 218 -6.38 -6.25 -12.79
CA LEU A 218 -5.66 -6.78 -11.65
C LEU A 218 -5.13 -8.19 -11.95
N LEU A 219 -5.97 -9.11 -12.42
CA LEU A 219 -5.55 -10.49 -12.76
C LEU A 219 -4.49 -10.53 -13.85
N GLU A 220 -4.61 -9.70 -14.89
CA GLU A 220 -3.61 -9.57 -15.98
C GLU A 220 -2.24 -9.14 -15.43
N SER A 221 -2.20 -8.35 -14.34
CA SER A 221 -0.95 -7.97 -13.69
C SER A 221 -0.29 -9.09 -12.87
N PHE A 222 -1.05 -10.12 -12.45
CA PHE A 222 -0.51 -11.33 -11.82
C PHE A 222 0.05 -12.28 -12.88
N THR A 223 1.10 -11.81 -13.56
CA THR A 223 1.92 -12.63 -14.45
C THR A 223 2.76 -13.62 -13.64
N PHE A 224 3.24 -14.68 -14.28
CA PHE A 224 4.13 -15.65 -13.65
C PHE A 224 5.31 -14.98 -12.91
N CYS A 225 6.02 -14.04 -13.56
CA CYS A 225 7.15 -13.34 -12.96
C CYS A 225 6.77 -12.51 -11.72
N ASN A 226 5.61 -11.86 -11.76
CA ASN A 226 5.11 -11.06 -10.64
C ASN A 226 4.66 -11.95 -9.47
N ILE A 227 4.05 -13.11 -9.76
CA ILE A 227 3.70 -14.11 -8.77
C ILE A 227 4.96 -14.71 -8.14
N GLU A 228 5.94 -15.11 -8.94
CA GLU A 228 7.23 -15.63 -8.47
C GLU A 228 7.93 -14.62 -7.55
N THR A 229 7.92 -13.34 -7.94
CA THR A 229 8.40 -12.25 -7.09
C THR A 229 7.70 -12.26 -5.73
N LEU A 230 6.38 -12.32 -5.68
CA LEU A 230 5.64 -12.39 -4.40
C LEU A 230 5.98 -13.65 -3.59
N VAL A 231 6.17 -14.80 -4.25
CA VAL A 231 6.59 -16.05 -3.60
C VAL A 231 7.97 -15.89 -2.95
N ASP A 232 8.90 -15.19 -3.60
CA ASP A 232 10.20 -14.90 -3.00
C ASP A 232 10.12 -14.00 -1.76
N PHE A 233 9.11 -13.14 -1.67
CA PHE A 233 8.86 -12.35 -0.46
C PHE A 233 8.35 -13.17 0.73
N LEU A 234 7.93 -14.43 0.53
CA LEU A 234 7.71 -15.37 1.65
C LEU A 234 9.01 -15.73 2.37
N LYS A 235 10.16 -15.41 1.76
CA LYS A 235 11.49 -15.55 2.32
C LYS A 235 12.07 -14.23 2.83
N ASP A 236 11.28 -13.15 2.87
CA ASP A 236 11.72 -11.83 3.36
C ASP A 236 12.16 -11.92 4.83
N PRO A 237 13.26 -11.27 5.26
CA PRO A 237 13.69 -11.29 6.67
C PRO A 237 12.65 -10.74 7.65
N PHE A 238 11.66 -9.98 7.18
CA PHE A 238 10.60 -9.39 8.00
C PHE A 238 9.27 -10.12 7.81
N GLU A 239 8.77 -10.71 8.90
CA GLU A 239 7.53 -11.50 8.92
C GLU A 239 6.28 -10.76 8.43
N GLU A 240 6.18 -9.45 8.70
CA GLU A 240 5.05 -8.65 8.22
C GLU A 240 4.97 -8.65 6.68
N ASN A 241 6.12 -8.63 5.99
CA ASN A 241 6.16 -8.71 4.54
C ASN A 241 5.83 -10.12 4.03
N GLN A 242 6.27 -11.15 4.75
CA GLN A 242 5.93 -12.54 4.45
C GLN A 242 4.41 -12.74 4.51
N GLN A 243 3.77 -12.25 5.58
CA GLN A 243 2.32 -12.35 5.76
C GLN A 243 1.57 -11.52 4.72
N LEU A 244 1.97 -10.28 4.44
CA LEU A 244 1.31 -9.48 3.40
C LEU A 244 1.41 -10.11 2.00
N SER A 245 2.55 -10.72 1.68
CA SER A 245 2.72 -11.43 0.42
C SER A 245 1.83 -12.67 0.35
N LEU A 246 1.78 -13.44 1.44
CA LEU A 246 0.87 -14.59 1.56
C LEU A 246 -0.59 -14.15 1.38
N ASP A 247 -1.03 -13.11 2.09
CA ASP A 247 -2.39 -12.57 2.01
C ASP A 247 -2.78 -12.17 0.58
N VAL A 248 -1.85 -11.56 -0.17
CA VAL A 248 -2.05 -11.21 -1.58
C VAL A 248 -2.20 -12.47 -2.43
N LEU A 249 -1.32 -13.46 -2.24
CA LEU A 249 -1.29 -14.69 -3.03
C LEU A 249 -2.50 -15.61 -2.76
N THR A 250 -3.01 -15.62 -1.54
CA THR A 250 -4.07 -16.53 -1.09
C THR A 250 -5.43 -15.86 -1.00
N ASN A 251 -5.54 -14.59 -1.39
CA ASN A 251 -6.82 -13.90 -1.40
C ASN A 251 -7.82 -14.64 -2.31
N GLN A 252 -9.03 -14.87 -1.79
CA GLN A 252 -10.06 -15.68 -2.44
C GLN A 252 -10.39 -15.24 -3.88
N SER A 253 -10.27 -13.95 -4.17
CA SER A 253 -10.55 -13.42 -5.50
C SER A 253 -9.50 -13.85 -6.52
N VAL A 254 -8.22 -13.90 -6.15
CA VAL A 254 -7.12 -14.17 -7.10
C VAL A 254 -6.54 -15.58 -7.00
N LYS A 255 -6.84 -16.33 -5.91
CA LYS A 255 -6.20 -17.62 -5.61
C LYS A 255 -6.26 -18.64 -6.76
N HIS A 256 -7.38 -18.71 -7.50
CA HIS A 256 -7.53 -19.69 -8.59
C HIS A 256 -6.65 -19.35 -9.79
N HIS A 257 -6.53 -18.05 -10.12
CA HIS A 257 -5.62 -17.60 -11.17
C HIS A 257 -4.16 -17.87 -10.79
N ILE A 258 -3.81 -17.59 -9.54
CA ILE A 258 -2.46 -17.83 -9.01
C ILE A 258 -2.14 -19.33 -9.00
N HIS A 259 -3.04 -20.17 -8.51
CA HIS A 259 -2.90 -21.63 -8.53
C HIS A 259 -2.68 -22.13 -9.97
N TYR A 260 -3.47 -21.65 -10.94
CA TYR A 260 -3.29 -22.03 -12.34
C TYR A 260 -1.92 -21.63 -12.90
N GLN A 261 -1.47 -20.40 -12.64
CA GLN A 261 -0.16 -19.91 -13.09
C GLN A 261 1.02 -20.65 -12.44
N MET A 262 0.85 -21.12 -11.19
CA MET A 262 1.92 -21.78 -10.42
C MET A 262 1.90 -23.30 -10.48
N ASN A 263 0.90 -23.91 -11.12
CA ASN A 263 0.61 -25.35 -11.00
C ASN A 263 1.84 -26.25 -11.18
N ASP A 264 2.70 -25.94 -12.15
CA ASP A 264 3.90 -26.73 -12.46
C ASP A 264 5.00 -26.61 -11.39
N MET A 265 5.03 -25.52 -10.61
CA MET A 265 6.04 -25.27 -9.57
C MET A 265 5.60 -25.62 -8.16
N LEU A 266 4.29 -25.79 -7.91
CA LEU A 266 3.78 -26.00 -6.55
C LEU A 266 4.31 -27.29 -5.91
N SER A 267 4.53 -28.35 -6.69
CA SER A 267 5.12 -29.60 -6.24
C SER A 267 6.57 -29.39 -5.77
N GLU A 268 7.40 -28.75 -6.59
CA GLU A 268 8.79 -28.44 -6.28
C GLU A 268 8.90 -27.52 -5.05
N LEU A 269 8.07 -26.48 -4.97
CA LEU A 269 8.02 -25.57 -3.82
C LEU A 269 7.65 -26.31 -2.52
N SER A 270 6.70 -27.24 -2.60
CA SER A 270 6.31 -28.09 -1.47
C SER A 270 7.46 -28.99 -1.01
N GLU A 271 8.06 -29.74 -1.94
CA GLU A 271 9.15 -30.68 -1.65
C GLU A 271 10.39 -29.98 -1.08
N THR A 272 10.82 -28.89 -1.71
CA THR A 272 11.96 -28.09 -1.24
C THR A 272 11.70 -27.50 0.15
N SER A 273 10.47 -27.07 0.43
CA SER A 273 10.10 -26.52 1.74
C SER A 273 10.03 -27.59 2.82
N LEU A 274 9.43 -28.75 2.53
CA LEU A 274 9.45 -29.92 3.42
C LEU A 274 10.89 -30.33 3.77
N LEU A 275 11.79 -30.34 2.78
CA LEU A 275 13.20 -30.66 2.98
C LEU A 275 13.91 -29.62 3.86
N ASN A 276 13.65 -28.34 3.63
CA ASN A 276 14.19 -27.24 4.42
C ASN A 276 13.71 -27.27 5.88
N CYS A 277 12.46 -27.66 6.13
CA CYS A 277 11.95 -27.89 7.48
C CYS A 277 12.69 -29.02 8.20
N ARG A 278 13.00 -30.12 7.49
CA ARG A 278 13.68 -31.30 8.06
C ARG A 278 15.18 -31.11 8.27
N LYS A 279 15.87 -30.44 7.36
CA LYS A 279 17.35 -30.43 7.32
C LYS A 279 18.01 -29.16 7.86
N SER A 280 17.27 -28.06 8.00
CA SER A 280 17.87 -26.78 8.38
C SER A 280 18.00 -26.62 9.90
N PHE A 281 19.20 -26.27 10.35
CA PHE A 281 19.44 -25.77 11.71
C PHE A 281 19.13 -24.28 11.87
N LYS A 282 18.97 -23.55 10.76
CA LYS A 282 18.66 -22.12 10.76
C LYS A 282 17.16 -21.94 10.90
N SER A 283 16.72 -21.34 12.00
CA SER A 283 15.31 -21.05 12.29
C SER A 283 14.64 -20.21 11.19
N GLU A 284 15.37 -19.28 10.58
CA GLU A 284 14.88 -18.44 9.48
C GLU A 284 14.52 -19.27 8.24
N VAL A 285 15.36 -20.22 7.83
CA VAL A 285 15.10 -21.08 6.67
C VAL A 285 13.86 -21.94 6.91
N SER A 286 13.73 -22.51 8.11
CA SER A 286 12.55 -23.31 8.47
C SER A 286 11.28 -22.46 8.54
N LYS A 287 11.38 -21.22 9.03
CA LYS A 287 10.26 -20.27 9.05
C LYS A 287 9.82 -19.93 7.62
N ASN A 288 10.75 -19.56 6.75
CA ASN A 288 10.45 -19.23 5.36
C ASN A 288 9.82 -20.42 4.63
N ALA A 289 10.34 -21.63 4.85
CA ALA A 289 9.74 -22.86 4.34
C ALA A 289 8.30 -23.07 4.83
N SER A 290 8.00 -22.77 6.10
CA SER A 290 6.63 -22.88 6.61
C SER A 290 5.65 -21.91 5.93
N PHE A 291 6.08 -20.71 5.53
CA PHE A 291 5.23 -19.79 4.76
C PHE A 291 4.93 -20.33 3.36
N VAL A 292 5.92 -20.97 2.71
CA VAL A 292 5.70 -21.63 1.42
C VAL A 292 4.76 -22.83 1.55
N LEU A 293 4.87 -23.62 2.61
CA LEU A 293 3.92 -24.72 2.88
C LEU A 293 2.50 -24.20 3.14
N ARG A 294 2.35 -23.08 3.86
CA ARG A 294 1.06 -22.39 4.02
C ARG A 294 0.49 -21.96 2.67
N LEU A 295 1.32 -21.36 1.80
CA LEU A 295 0.90 -21.00 0.44
C LEU A 295 0.37 -22.22 -0.32
N VAL A 296 1.12 -23.31 -0.36
CA VAL A 296 0.72 -24.55 -1.05
C VAL A 296 -0.60 -25.10 -0.50
N ALA A 297 -0.79 -25.06 0.82
CA ALA A 297 -2.03 -25.48 1.46
C ALA A 297 -3.21 -24.57 1.08
N LEU A 298 -3.05 -23.25 1.19
CA LEU A 298 -4.10 -22.25 0.99
C LEU A 298 -4.51 -22.07 -0.48
N LEU A 299 -3.62 -22.42 -1.42
CA LEU A 299 -3.95 -22.47 -2.85
C LEU A 299 -4.70 -23.75 -3.26
N SER A 300 -4.73 -24.77 -2.40
CA SER A 300 -5.46 -26.01 -2.69
C SER A 300 -6.96 -25.80 -2.68
N ASP A 301 -7.69 -26.57 -3.50
CA ASP A 301 -9.16 -26.59 -3.47
C ASP A 301 -9.68 -27.17 -2.15
N ASP A 302 -9.00 -28.18 -1.60
CA ASP A 302 -9.28 -28.75 -0.27
C ASP A 302 -8.12 -28.42 0.68
N VAL A 303 -8.19 -27.22 1.26
CA VAL A 303 -7.18 -26.68 2.18
C VAL A 303 -6.96 -27.64 3.36
N ASN A 304 -8.01 -28.17 3.97
CA ASN A 304 -7.90 -29.05 5.14
C ASN A 304 -7.26 -30.40 4.80
N ALA A 305 -7.62 -31.01 3.67
CA ALA A 305 -6.98 -32.25 3.23
C ALA A 305 -5.50 -32.03 2.90
N GLN A 306 -5.16 -30.90 2.28
CA GLN A 306 -3.78 -30.57 1.97
C GLN A 306 -2.96 -30.25 3.22
N ILE A 307 -3.51 -29.53 4.20
CA ILE A 307 -2.90 -29.33 5.52
C ILE A 307 -2.64 -30.68 6.19
N LEU A 308 -3.64 -31.55 6.24
CA LEU A 308 -3.51 -32.88 6.85
C LEU A 308 -2.40 -33.70 6.16
N ARG A 309 -2.35 -33.68 4.83
CA ARG A 309 -1.28 -34.34 4.06
C ARG A 309 0.10 -33.81 4.43
N LEU A 310 0.29 -32.50 4.45
CA LEU A 310 1.56 -31.87 4.79
C LEU A 310 1.97 -32.16 6.25
N CYS A 311 1.02 -32.06 7.19
CA CYS A 311 1.23 -32.40 8.59
C CYS A 311 1.64 -33.87 8.77
N ASN A 312 1.00 -34.82 8.08
CA ASN A 312 1.38 -36.23 8.15
C ASN A 312 2.81 -36.49 7.66
N ILE A 313 3.25 -35.80 6.60
CA ILE A 313 4.64 -35.91 6.11
C ILE A 313 5.63 -35.31 7.13
N LEU A 314 5.31 -34.15 7.72
CA LEU A 314 6.16 -33.53 8.73
C LEU A 314 6.23 -34.37 10.02
N LEU A 315 5.12 -34.99 10.42
CA LEU A 315 5.06 -35.89 11.57
C LEU A 315 5.84 -37.18 11.33
N SER A 316 5.78 -37.77 10.12
CA SER A 316 6.60 -38.95 9.82
C SER A 316 8.10 -38.64 9.88
N PHE A 317 8.52 -37.45 9.40
CA PHE A 317 9.90 -37.00 9.59
C PHE A 317 10.28 -36.87 11.07
N LEU A 318 9.40 -36.29 11.88
CA LEU A 318 9.63 -36.17 13.32
C LEU A 318 9.74 -37.54 14.01
N GLU A 319 8.91 -38.51 13.63
CA GLU A 319 8.96 -39.87 14.17
C GLU A 319 10.28 -40.56 13.82
N GLU A 320 10.71 -40.48 12.56
CA GLU A 320 12.01 -40.99 12.11
C GLU A 320 13.16 -40.37 12.91
N ASP A 321 13.15 -39.05 13.03
CA ASP A 321 14.20 -38.28 13.70
C ASP A 321 14.24 -38.58 15.22
N VAL A 322 13.09 -38.70 15.88
CA VAL A 322 12.99 -39.07 17.30
C VAL A 322 13.47 -40.51 17.54
N ASN A 323 13.11 -41.45 16.66
CA ASN A 323 13.57 -42.83 16.76
C ASN A 323 15.10 -42.93 16.58
N LEU A 324 15.66 -42.17 15.64
CA LEU A 324 17.10 -42.07 15.43
C LEU A 324 17.81 -41.51 16.68
N ILE A 325 17.26 -40.46 17.29
CA ILE A 325 17.78 -39.89 18.55
C ILE A 325 17.73 -40.88 19.71
N LYS A 326 16.63 -41.62 19.86
CA LYS A 326 16.49 -42.65 20.91
C LYS A 326 17.53 -43.76 20.77
N ASN A 327 17.84 -44.17 19.53
CA ASN A 327 18.80 -45.23 19.25
C ASN A 327 20.26 -44.74 19.28
N GLN A 328 20.49 -43.46 18.98
CA GLN A 328 21.83 -42.86 18.84
C GLN A 328 21.85 -41.46 19.46
N LEU A 329 22.07 -41.35 20.77
CA LEU A 329 22.03 -40.06 21.50
C LEU A 329 22.90 -38.94 20.90
N TYR A 330 24.04 -39.27 20.26
CA TYR A 330 24.90 -38.27 19.64
C TYR A 330 24.26 -37.55 18.45
N SER A 331 23.25 -38.17 17.82
CA SER A 331 22.54 -37.61 16.67
C SER A 331 21.68 -36.38 16.99
N ILE A 332 21.45 -36.07 18.27
CA ILE A 332 20.78 -34.84 18.71
C ILE A 332 21.47 -33.59 18.13
N THR A 333 22.80 -33.63 17.99
CA THR A 333 23.58 -32.51 17.44
C THR A 333 23.47 -32.36 15.92
N THR A 334 22.99 -33.40 15.24
CA THR A 334 22.95 -33.49 13.77
C THR A 334 21.53 -33.56 13.20
N THR A 335 20.50 -33.55 14.03
CA THR A 335 19.10 -33.71 13.61
C THR A 335 18.26 -32.50 14.07
N PRO A 336 17.93 -31.55 13.18
CA PRO A 336 17.16 -30.37 13.55
C PRO A 336 15.65 -30.68 13.58
N VAL A 337 15.09 -30.72 14.79
CA VAL A 337 13.65 -31.05 15.01
C VAL A 337 12.75 -29.81 14.93
N TYR A 338 13.31 -28.62 15.20
CA TYR A 338 12.57 -27.36 15.32
C TYR A 338 11.74 -27.03 14.08
N GLY A 339 12.31 -27.19 12.88
CA GLY A 339 11.66 -26.76 11.65
C GLY A 339 10.36 -27.49 11.36
N ASN A 340 10.35 -28.82 11.55
CA ASN A 340 9.15 -29.63 11.39
C ASN A 340 8.06 -29.26 12.41
N ILE A 341 8.41 -29.11 13.70
CA ILE A 341 7.45 -28.70 14.75
C ILE A 341 6.85 -27.33 14.44
N PHE A 342 7.71 -26.38 14.04
CA PHE A 342 7.27 -25.02 13.70
C PHE A 342 6.31 -25.03 12.50
N ALA A 343 6.64 -25.77 11.45
CA ALA A 343 5.79 -25.88 10.26
C ALA A 343 4.43 -26.53 10.56
N VAL A 344 4.39 -27.61 11.36
CA VAL A 344 3.13 -28.22 11.80
C VAL A 344 2.27 -27.21 12.56
N ARG A 345 2.86 -26.49 13.52
CA ARG A 345 2.13 -25.46 14.28
C ARG A 345 1.57 -24.38 13.35
N MET A 346 2.36 -23.91 12.39
CA MET A 346 1.94 -22.88 11.45
C MET A 346 0.80 -23.35 10.54
N LEU A 347 0.85 -24.58 10.04
CA LEU A 347 -0.21 -25.16 9.21
C LEU A 347 -1.50 -25.39 10.00
N LEU A 348 -1.41 -25.83 11.26
CA LEU A 348 -2.58 -26.06 12.11
C LEU A 348 -3.31 -24.76 12.48
N ASN A 349 -2.63 -23.61 12.48
CA ASN A 349 -3.28 -22.31 12.68
C ASN A 349 -4.19 -21.91 11.51
N GLU A 350 -4.09 -22.59 10.35
CA GLU A 350 -4.93 -22.36 9.18
C GLU A 350 -6.16 -23.28 9.13
N VAL A 351 -6.29 -24.20 10.08
CA VAL A 351 -7.45 -25.09 10.19
C VAL A 351 -8.55 -24.36 10.96
N ASP A 352 -9.74 -24.28 10.35
CA ASP A 352 -10.95 -23.69 10.95
C ASP A 352 -11.50 -24.51 12.14
#